data_AF-A0A3B0A4G9-F1
#
_entry.id   AF-A0A3B0A4G9-F1
#
_cell.length_a   1.000
_cell.length_b   1.000
_cell.length_c   1.000
_cell.angle_alpha   90.00
_cell.angle_beta   90.00
_cell.angle_gamma   90.00
#
_symmetry.space_group_name_H-M   'P 1'
#
loop_
_entity.id
_entity.type
_entity.pdbx_description
1 polymer ?
#
loop_
_entity_poly.entity_id
_entity_poly.type
_entity_poly.pdbx_seq_one_letter_code
_entity_poly.pdbx_strand_id
1 'polypeptide(L)'
;MSTTLTARGRRLPQGKTLVWSLDRDLTGTDARLRRRCAGKGSRAAGTGTRGRTGVIPSGDWRASGPAFSHAKFDVVVVGAGPGGEVAAGRLAQAGLDVAIVEAEKVGGECSFYACIPAMAMLRPGSLLAEVRRVPGAAEAVTGPLDVPTVLARRDELTGHQEDAGQVPWLTERGITLVRGWGRLAGEKGVAVGDAILEARQAVILAGGTRAALPDIDGLADARPWTNREATTAPAAPKSLVVIGGGVREQLRASLAEQGVDIRKGQSATAVRRQGDSVIVTLSDRSTQSCDSWAKPHRFFCPRGPVL
;
A
#
# COMPACT_ATOMS: atom_id res chain seq x y z
N MET A 1 -38.57 -3.53 -21.99
CA MET A 1 -38.18 -4.80 -22.63
C MET A 1 -37.03 -5.38 -21.85
N SER A 2 -37.11 -6.64 -21.44
CA SER A 2 -36.05 -7.31 -20.67
C SER A 2 -35.16 -8.11 -21.61
N THR A 3 -33.84 -8.01 -21.44
CA THR A 3 -32.87 -8.80 -22.22
C THR A 3 -31.91 -9.50 -21.27
N THR A 4 -32.10 -10.80 -21.11
CA THR A 4 -31.27 -11.66 -20.26
C THR A 4 -29.95 -11.98 -20.95
N LEU A 5 -28.81 -11.59 -20.38
CA LEU A 5 -27.50 -12.07 -20.83
C LEU A 5 -27.24 -13.49 -20.31
N THR A 6 -27.13 -14.47 -21.20
CA THR A 6 -26.65 -15.83 -20.87
C THR A 6 -25.17 -15.98 -21.23
N ALA A 7 -24.31 -16.02 -20.22
CA ALA A 7 -22.90 -16.37 -20.41
C ALA A 7 -22.73 -17.89 -20.58
N ARG A 8 -22.36 -18.36 -21.79
CA ARG A 8 -21.94 -19.75 -22.02
C ARG A 8 -20.42 -19.87 -21.92
N GLY A 9 -19.92 -20.40 -20.80
CA GLY A 9 -18.50 -20.74 -20.67
C GLY A 9 -18.14 -22.04 -21.38
N ARG A 10 -17.10 -22.04 -22.22
CA ARG A 10 -16.33 -23.25 -22.57
C ARG A 10 -15.01 -23.21 -21.81
N ARG A 11 -14.62 -24.34 -21.20
CA ARG A 11 -13.26 -24.52 -20.67
C ARG A 11 -12.32 -24.78 -21.84
N LEU A 12 -11.13 -24.17 -21.81
CA LEU A 12 -9.98 -24.56 -22.62
C LEU A 12 -8.77 -24.80 -21.67
N PRO A 13 -7.74 -25.54 -22.11
CA PRO A 13 -6.67 -26.02 -21.24
C PRO A 13 -5.74 -24.92 -20.71
N GLN A 14 -4.90 -25.31 -19.76
CA GLN A 14 -4.00 -24.45 -19.00
C GLN A 14 -3.07 -23.58 -19.87
N GLY A 15 -2.88 -22.33 -19.46
CA GLY A 15 -1.73 -21.51 -19.87
C GLY A 15 -1.88 -20.70 -21.16
N LYS A 16 -2.59 -19.57 -21.11
CA LYS A 16 -2.29 -18.35 -21.89
C LYS A 16 -3.07 -17.13 -21.37
N THR A 17 -2.46 -15.96 -21.48
CA THR A 17 -2.95 -14.66 -20.99
C THR A 17 -4.17 -14.19 -21.78
N LEU A 18 -5.21 -13.69 -21.08
CA LEU A 18 -6.33 -12.99 -21.71
C LEU A 18 -5.92 -11.57 -22.08
N VAL A 19 -5.74 -11.31 -23.38
CA VAL A 19 -5.71 -9.97 -23.95
C VAL A 19 -7.16 -9.56 -24.23
N TRP A 20 -7.61 -8.45 -23.64
CA TRP A 20 -8.85 -7.78 -24.02
C TRP A 20 -8.49 -6.55 -24.86
N SER A 21 -8.77 -6.59 -26.17
CA SER A 21 -8.86 -5.38 -26.98
C SER A 21 -10.27 -4.81 -26.88
N LEU A 22 -10.37 -3.53 -26.56
CA LEU A 22 -11.59 -2.74 -26.73
C LEU A 22 -11.36 -1.85 -27.95
N ASP A 23 -11.93 -2.24 -29.09
CA ASP A 23 -12.05 -1.32 -30.21
C ASP A 23 -13.00 -0.19 -29.82
N ARG A 24 -12.54 1.04 -30.05
CA ARG A 24 -13.35 2.25 -29.95
C ARG A 24 -13.95 2.54 -31.31
N ASP A 25 -15.27 2.54 -31.35
CA ASP A 25 -15.99 3.52 -32.15
C ASP A 25 -17.12 4.11 -31.31
N LEU A 26 -17.22 5.43 -31.30
CA LEU A 26 -18.46 6.22 -31.25
C LEU A 26 -18.10 7.71 -31.14
N THR A 27 -18.39 8.43 -32.20
CA THR A 27 -18.23 9.88 -32.34
C THR A 27 -19.42 10.63 -31.73
N GLY A 28 -19.14 11.74 -31.01
CA GLY A 28 -19.98 12.95 -31.08
C GLY A 28 -21.13 13.15 -30.07
N THR A 29 -21.24 14.42 -29.66
CA THR A 29 -22.44 15.17 -29.19
C THR A 29 -23.12 14.90 -27.82
N ASP A 30 -22.91 15.89 -26.95
CA ASP A 30 -23.81 16.55 -25.97
C ASP A 30 -25.02 15.77 -25.38
N ALA A 31 -24.94 15.46 -24.07
CA ALA A 31 -26.10 15.10 -23.24
C ALA A 31 -25.95 15.61 -21.79
N ARG A 32 -26.48 16.82 -21.53
CA ARG A 32 -26.49 17.43 -20.18
C ARG A 32 -27.48 16.73 -19.25
N LEU A 33 -26.99 15.86 -18.36
CA LEU A 33 -27.83 15.23 -17.33
C LEU A 33 -27.94 16.09 -16.06
N ARG A 34 -29.08 16.78 -15.95
CA ARG A 34 -29.47 17.59 -14.78
C ARG A 34 -29.67 16.70 -13.55
N ARG A 35 -29.02 17.02 -12.43
CA ARG A 35 -29.35 16.44 -11.11
C ARG A 35 -30.73 16.97 -10.67
N ARG A 36 -31.69 16.08 -10.40
CA ARG A 36 -32.86 16.39 -9.57
C ARG A 36 -32.67 15.76 -8.21
N CYS A 37 -32.68 16.59 -7.16
CA CYS A 37 -32.84 16.11 -5.80
C CYS A 37 -34.32 15.76 -5.57
N ALA A 38 -34.58 14.62 -4.95
CA ALA A 38 -35.87 14.30 -4.33
C ALA A 38 -35.55 13.61 -3.00
N GLY A 39 -36.22 14.00 -1.93
CA GLY A 39 -35.94 13.51 -0.59
C GLY A 39 -37.19 13.18 0.21
N LYS A 40 -36.94 12.78 1.46
CA LYS A 40 -37.87 12.37 2.54
C LYS A 40 -38.33 10.91 2.52
N GLY A 41 -38.22 10.30 3.71
CA GLY A 41 -38.55 8.90 3.98
C GLY A 41 -38.15 8.48 5.40
N SER A 42 -38.45 9.29 6.42
CA SER A 42 -38.10 8.99 7.82
C SER A 42 -39.08 7.98 8.44
N ARG A 43 -38.55 6.89 9.01
CA ARG A 43 -39.21 6.08 10.05
C ARG A 43 -38.20 5.72 11.15
N ALA A 44 -38.70 5.60 12.37
CA ALA A 44 -37.91 5.45 13.59
C ALA A 44 -38.15 4.09 14.27
N ALA A 45 -37.48 3.90 15.42
CA ALA A 45 -37.54 2.79 16.38
C ALA A 45 -36.65 1.57 16.07
N GLY A 46 -35.93 1.12 17.11
CA GLY A 46 -34.94 0.05 17.06
C GLY A 46 -33.80 0.27 18.06
N THR A 47 -34.09 0.29 19.36
CA THR A 47 -33.10 0.43 20.45
C THR A 47 -32.35 -0.89 20.69
N GLY A 48 -31.53 -1.30 19.72
CA GLY A 48 -30.46 -2.25 19.95
C GLY A 48 -29.24 -1.53 20.54
N THR A 49 -28.57 -2.15 21.50
CA THR A 49 -27.27 -1.69 22.03
C THR A 49 -26.23 -1.70 20.91
N ARG A 50 -26.03 -0.55 20.25
CA ARG A 50 -24.97 -0.39 19.26
C ARG A 50 -23.63 -0.57 19.97
N GLY A 51 -22.84 -1.54 19.49
CA GLY A 51 -21.45 -1.69 19.92
C GLY A 51 -20.68 -0.38 19.75
N ARG A 52 -19.68 -0.14 20.60
CA ARG A 52 -18.86 1.08 20.58
C ARG A 52 -18.05 1.15 19.28
N THR A 53 -18.63 1.74 18.24
CA THR A 53 -17.91 2.11 17.01
C THR A 53 -16.82 3.13 17.35
N GLY A 54 -15.56 2.78 17.12
CA GLY A 54 -14.45 3.66 17.45
C GLY A 54 -13.08 3.09 17.09
N VAL A 55 -12.07 3.95 17.25
CA VAL A 55 -10.65 3.59 17.18
C VAL A 55 -10.17 3.33 18.60
N ILE A 56 -9.56 2.18 18.84
CA ILE A 56 -8.99 1.82 20.15
C ILE A 56 -7.47 1.91 20.06
N PRO A 57 -6.80 2.88 20.73
CA PRO A 57 -5.35 2.98 20.77
C PRO A 57 -4.74 1.91 21.68
N SER A 58 -3.46 1.59 21.45
CA SER A 58 -2.73 0.53 22.17
C SER A 58 -2.16 0.94 23.54
N GLY A 59 -2.28 2.23 23.95
CA GLY A 59 -1.50 2.81 25.04
C GLY A 59 -2.14 2.84 26.43
N ASP A 60 -3.37 3.34 26.57
CA ASP A 60 -3.95 3.74 27.87
C ASP A 60 -5.18 2.93 28.29
N TRP A 61 -4.96 1.65 28.60
CA TRP A 61 -6.02 0.72 29.02
C TRP A 61 -6.52 0.92 30.46
N ARG A 62 -5.85 1.74 31.29
CA ARG A 62 -6.15 1.90 32.72
C ARG A 62 -7.23 2.95 33.04
N ALA A 63 -7.50 3.89 32.14
CA ALA A 63 -8.29 5.09 32.44
C ALA A 63 -9.79 5.02 32.07
N SER A 64 -10.32 3.87 31.66
CA SER A 64 -11.73 3.73 31.26
C SER A 64 -12.25 2.30 31.46
N GLY A 65 -12.73 1.99 32.66
CA GLY A 65 -13.42 0.72 32.93
C GLY A 65 -14.91 0.74 32.57
N PRO A 66 -15.58 -0.43 32.49
CA PRO A 66 -15.04 -1.78 32.35
C PRO A 66 -15.07 -2.29 30.90
N ALA A 67 -14.60 -3.54 30.71
CA ALA A 67 -14.65 -4.37 29.50
C ALA A 67 -13.69 -4.00 28.35
N PHE A 68 -12.48 -4.57 28.41
CA PHE A 68 -11.90 -5.40 27.33
C PHE A 68 -10.92 -6.45 27.88
N SER A 69 -11.38 -7.29 28.81
CA SER A 69 -10.70 -8.57 29.10
C SER A 69 -11.04 -9.62 28.04
N HIS A 70 -12.31 -9.66 27.58
CA HIS A 70 -12.76 -10.40 26.40
C HIS A 70 -13.76 -9.55 25.59
N ALA A 71 -13.47 -9.32 24.31
CA ALA A 71 -14.39 -8.68 23.35
C ALA A 71 -15.01 -9.73 22.43
N LYS A 72 -16.27 -9.56 22.00
CA LYS A 72 -16.94 -10.49 21.07
C LYS A 72 -17.40 -9.78 19.81
N PHE A 73 -16.94 -10.28 18.66
CA PHE A 73 -17.33 -9.83 17.31
C PHE A 73 -17.84 -11.03 16.51
N ASP A 74 -18.56 -10.83 15.41
CA ASP A 74 -18.91 -11.94 14.51
C ASP A 74 -17.67 -12.45 13.76
N VAL A 75 -16.87 -11.51 13.25
CA VAL A 75 -15.60 -11.78 12.57
C VAL A 75 -14.51 -10.83 13.09
N VAL A 76 -13.32 -11.39 13.34
CA VAL A 76 -12.11 -10.61 13.61
C VAL A 76 -11.15 -10.76 12.43
N VAL A 77 -10.75 -9.64 11.84
CA VAL A 77 -9.80 -9.58 10.71
C VAL A 77 -8.45 -9.10 11.23
N VAL A 78 -7.37 -9.84 10.95
CA VAL A 78 -6.01 -9.50 11.38
C VAL A 78 -5.23 -8.95 10.18
N GLY A 79 -4.97 -7.64 10.19
CA GLY A 79 -4.35 -6.86 9.11
C GLY A 79 -5.36 -6.02 8.34
N ALA A 80 -5.10 -4.72 8.23
CA ALA A 80 -5.86 -3.73 7.47
C ALA A 80 -5.19 -3.35 6.14
N GLY A 81 -4.50 -4.31 5.50
CA GLY A 81 -4.17 -4.20 4.08
C GLY A 81 -5.39 -4.47 3.18
N PRO A 82 -5.26 -4.34 1.85
CA PRO A 82 -6.41 -4.36 0.93
C PRO A 82 -7.29 -5.60 1.03
N GLY A 83 -6.71 -6.77 1.30
CA GLY A 83 -7.47 -8.01 1.50
C GLY A 83 -8.31 -8.00 2.79
N GLY A 84 -7.77 -7.45 3.87
CA GLY A 84 -8.46 -7.33 5.16
C GLY A 84 -9.56 -6.27 5.12
N GLU A 85 -9.28 -5.11 4.52
CA GLU A 85 -10.28 -4.04 4.33
C GLU A 85 -11.46 -4.50 3.45
N VAL A 86 -11.17 -5.14 2.31
CA VAL A 86 -12.24 -5.68 1.43
C VAL A 86 -13.06 -6.76 2.13
N ALA A 87 -12.44 -7.62 2.93
CA ALA A 87 -13.15 -8.61 3.73
C ALA A 87 -14.05 -7.94 4.79
N ALA A 88 -13.47 -7.07 5.64
CA ALA A 88 -14.19 -6.37 6.71
C ALA A 88 -15.33 -5.50 6.16
N GLY A 89 -15.09 -4.76 5.08
CA GLY A 89 -16.09 -3.92 4.41
C GLY A 89 -17.29 -4.72 3.88
N ARG A 90 -17.06 -5.90 3.30
CA ARG A 90 -18.15 -6.77 2.81
C ARG A 90 -18.93 -7.42 3.96
N LEU A 91 -18.25 -7.82 5.02
CA LEU A 91 -18.89 -8.43 6.20
C LEU A 91 -19.74 -7.41 6.96
N ALA A 92 -19.23 -6.19 7.15
CA ALA A 92 -20.00 -5.10 7.76
C ALA A 92 -21.21 -4.67 6.89
N GLN A 93 -21.06 -4.66 5.55
CA GLN A 93 -22.19 -4.47 4.62
C GLN A 93 -23.25 -5.57 4.71
N ALA A 94 -22.86 -6.80 5.08
CA ALA A 94 -23.79 -7.89 5.36
C ALA A 94 -24.43 -7.81 6.77
N GLY A 95 -24.15 -6.75 7.54
CA GLY A 95 -24.71 -6.52 8.87
C GLY A 95 -24.01 -7.26 10.01
N LEU A 96 -22.83 -7.83 9.77
CA LEU A 96 -22.02 -8.48 10.80
C LEU A 96 -21.24 -7.47 11.64
N ASP A 97 -21.05 -7.80 12.91
CA ASP A 97 -20.20 -7.08 13.86
C ASP A 97 -18.73 -7.43 13.61
N VAL A 98 -17.93 -6.49 13.12
CA VAL A 98 -16.55 -6.75 12.64
C VAL A 98 -15.52 -5.91 13.38
N ALA A 99 -14.48 -6.57 13.86
CA ALA A 99 -13.25 -5.91 14.29
C ALA A 99 -12.13 -6.13 13.26
N ILE A 100 -11.30 -5.12 13.05
CA ILE A 100 -10.03 -5.21 12.34
C ILE A 100 -8.88 -4.85 13.28
N VAL A 101 -7.86 -5.70 13.30
CA VAL A 101 -6.66 -5.56 14.14
C VAL A 101 -5.50 -5.11 13.24
N GLU A 102 -4.94 -3.94 13.48
CA GLU A 102 -3.84 -3.39 12.67
C GLU A 102 -2.73 -2.80 13.57
N ALA A 103 -1.49 -3.19 13.31
CA ALA A 103 -0.33 -2.81 14.12
C ALA A 103 0.41 -1.57 13.60
N GLU A 104 0.38 -1.36 12.28
CA GLU A 104 0.93 -0.20 11.60
C GLU A 104 -0.20 0.71 11.10
N LYS A 105 -0.65 0.52 9.85
CA LYS A 105 -1.42 1.52 9.09
C LYS A 105 -2.59 0.90 8.33
N VAL A 106 -3.76 1.50 8.46
CA VAL A 106 -4.98 1.22 7.68
C VAL A 106 -4.72 1.56 6.21
N GLY A 107 -4.83 0.56 5.33
CA GLY A 107 -4.41 0.56 3.93
C GLY A 107 -3.18 -0.34 3.65
N GLY A 108 -2.37 -0.62 4.67
CA GLY A 108 -1.21 -1.52 4.62
C GLY A 108 -0.18 -1.21 3.52
N GLU A 109 0.55 -2.24 3.07
CA GLU A 109 1.61 -2.12 2.05
C GLU A 109 1.18 -1.34 0.79
N CYS A 110 -0.01 -1.62 0.26
CA CYS A 110 -0.43 -1.06 -1.03
C CYS A 110 -0.59 0.46 -0.97
N SER A 111 -1.08 1.00 0.15
CA SER A 111 -1.26 2.45 0.34
C SER A 111 0.04 3.19 0.65
N PHE A 112 0.95 2.65 1.47
CA PHE A 112 2.08 3.45 2.00
C PHE A 112 3.45 3.06 1.44
N TYR A 113 3.62 1.84 0.93
CA TYR A 113 4.95 1.26 0.65
C TYR A 113 5.07 0.51 -0.69
N ALA A 114 3.98 0.40 -1.45
CA ALA A 114 3.93 -0.34 -2.71
C ALA A 114 3.10 0.39 -3.79
N CYS A 115 1.85 -0.01 -3.99
CA CYS A 115 1.04 0.36 -5.16
C CYS A 115 0.95 1.87 -5.40
N ILE A 116 0.47 2.62 -4.40
CA ILE A 116 0.21 4.06 -4.51
C ILE A 116 1.51 4.84 -4.71
N PRO A 117 2.56 4.73 -3.87
CA PRO A 117 3.78 5.49 -4.10
C PRO A 117 4.53 5.07 -5.36
N ALA A 118 4.57 3.77 -5.71
CA ALA A 118 5.22 3.32 -6.95
C ALA A 118 4.54 3.89 -8.21
N MET A 119 3.20 3.91 -8.25
CA MET A 119 2.46 4.50 -9.39
C MET A 119 2.57 6.03 -9.42
N ALA A 120 2.60 6.68 -8.25
CA ALA A 120 2.80 8.13 -8.14
C ALA A 120 4.15 8.58 -8.71
N MET A 121 5.22 7.80 -8.46
CA MET A 121 6.56 8.08 -8.99
C MET A 121 6.73 7.61 -10.45
N LEU A 122 6.07 6.54 -10.89
CA LEU A 122 6.18 6.01 -12.26
C LEU A 122 5.47 6.89 -13.28
N ARG A 123 4.21 7.26 -13.01
CA ARG A 123 3.34 7.86 -14.03
C ARG A 123 3.89 9.16 -14.65
N PRO A 124 4.51 10.09 -13.89
CA PRO A 124 5.06 11.32 -14.45
C PRO A 124 6.23 11.07 -15.43
N GLY A 125 7.15 10.17 -15.08
CA GLY A 125 8.29 9.81 -15.91
C GLY A 125 7.88 9.13 -17.21
N SER A 126 6.99 8.14 -17.13
CA SER A 126 6.50 7.43 -18.31
C SER A 126 5.73 8.37 -19.25
N LEU A 127 4.89 9.27 -18.71
CA LEU A 127 4.17 10.26 -19.54
C LEU A 127 5.13 11.23 -20.23
N LEU A 128 6.15 11.72 -19.52
CA LEU A 128 7.20 12.58 -20.08
C LEU A 128 7.96 11.88 -21.21
N ALA A 129 8.25 10.59 -21.04
CA ALA A 129 8.92 9.76 -22.04
C ALA A 129 8.06 9.52 -23.29
N GLU A 130 6.74 9.33 -23.16
CA GLU A 130 5.83 9.21 -24.31
C GLU A 130 5.66 10.54 -25.07
N VAL A 131 5.43 11.66 -24.37
CA VAL A 131 5.23 12.97 -25.03
C VAL A 131 6.45 13.39 -25.86
N ARG A 132 7.67 13.11 -25.36
CA ARG A 132 8.92 13.38 -26.08
C ARG A 132 9.10 12.59 -27.39
N ARG A 133 8.27 11.58 -27.68
CA ARG A 133 8.30 10.80 -28.93
C ARG A 133 7.30 11.29 -29.98
N VAL A 134 6.52 12.34 -29.69
CA VAL A 134 5.45 12.85 -30.56
C VAL A 134 5.84 14.22 -31.14
N PRO A 135 6.21 14.30 -32.44
CA PRO A 135 6.45 15.58 -33.11
C PRO A 135 5.24 16.51 -33.04
N GLY A 136 5.47 17.81 -32.81
CA GLY A 136 4.43 18.80 -32.54
C GLY A 136 3.98 18.87 -31.07
N ALA A 137 4.40 17.92 -30.22
CA ALA A 137 4.18 17.96 -28.77
C ALA A 137 5.49 17.89 -27.96
N ALA A 138 6.51 17.21 -28.48
CA ALA A 138 7.84 17.11 -27.86
C ALA A 138 8.51 18.49 -27.68
N GLU A 139 8.25 19.43 -28.58
CA GLU A 139 8.77 20.80 -28.60
C GLU A 139 8.22 21.65 -27.44
N ALA A 140 7.06 21.28 -26.89
CA ALA A 140 6.51 21.90 -25.68
C ALA A 140 7.19 21.38 -24.39
N VAL A 141 7.99 20.33 -24.45
CA VAL A 141 8.70 19.73 -23.31
C VAL A 141 10.11 20.30 -23.21
N THR A 142 10.24 21.44 -22.54
CA THR A 142 11.49 22.21 -22.46
C THR A 142 12.43 21.82 -21.30
N GLY A 143 12.00 20.96 -20.37
CA GLY A 143 12.72 20.65 -19.13
C GLY A 143 12.84 19.16 -18.79
N PRO A 144 13.65 18.80 -17.77
CA PRO A 144 13.72 17.47 -17.18
C PRO A 144 12.49 17.16 -16.32
N LEU A 145 12.43 15.95 -15.76
CA LEU A 145 11.43 15.60 -14.76
C LEU A 145 11.74 16.33 -13.44
N ASP A 146 10.76 17.05 -12.89
CA ASP A 146 10.86 17.67 -11.55
C ASP A 146 10.67 16.59 -10.46
N VAL A 147 11.78 15.97 -10.07
CA VAL A 147 11.80 14.92 -9.04
C VAL A 147 11.24 15.42 -7.70
N PRO A 148 11.63 16.59 -7.13
CA PRO A 148 10.99 17.14 -5.94
C PRO A 148 9.46 17.20 -6.01
N THR A 149 8.88 17.68 -7.11
CA THR A 149 7.41 17.72 -7.27
C THR A 149 6.79 16.33 -7.38
N VAL A 150 7.47 15.37 -8.03
CA VAL A 150 7.02 13.96 -8.08
C VAL A 150 7.01 13.33 -6.68
N LEU A 151 8.04 13.55 -5.87
CA LEU A 151 8.11 13.03 -4.50
C LEU A 151 7.10 13.72 -3.57
N ALA A 152 6.89 15.03 -3.70
CA ALA A 152 5.85 15.75 -2.96
C ALA A 152 4.44 15.20 -3.28
N ARG A 153 4.15 14.93 -4.57
CA ARG A 153 2.87 14.33 -4.98
C ARG A 153 2.70 12.89 -4.49
N ARG A 154 3.78 12.10 -4.44
CA ARG A 154 3.79 10.77 -3.81
C ARG A 154 3.46 10.88 -2.32
N ASP A 155 4.05 11.83 -1.61
CA ASP A 155 3.83 12.00 -0.18
C ASP A 155 2.39 12.41 0.11
N GLU A 156 1.85 13.38 -0.65
CA GLU A 156 0.43 13.76 -0.59
C GLU A 156 -0.50 12.54 -0.81
N LEU A 157 -0.26 11.73 -1.85
CA LEU A 157 -1.04 10.53 -2.17
C LEU A 157 -0.94 9.42 -1.12
N THR A 158 0.13 9.40 -0.32
CA THR A 158 0.32 8.46 0.79
C THR A 158 0.00 9.08 2.15
N GLY A 159 -0.68 10.24 2.18
CA GLY A 159 -1.08 10.92 3.41
C GLY A 159 0.12 11.37 4.28
N HIS A 160 1.27 11.64 3.67
CA HIS A 160 2.55 11.88 4.34
C HIS A 160 2.95 10.76 5.32
N GLN A 161 2.64 9.51 4.98
CA GLN A 161 2.81 8.34 5.85
C GLN A 161 1.92 8.35 7.11
N GLU A 162 0.81 9.11 7.11
CA GLU A 162 -0.23 9.05 8.14
C GLU A 162 -1.49 8.37 7.60
N ASP A 163 -2.09 7.48 8.39
CA ASP A 163 -3.27 6.70 7.99
C ASP A 163 -4.61 7.30 8.44
N ALA A 164 -4.56 8.46 9.11
CA ALA A 164 -5.74 9.19 9.61
C ALA A 164 -6.78 9.49 8.50
N GLY A 165 -6.35 9.62 7.24
CA GLY A 165 -7.24 9.78 6.09
C GLY A 165 -7.98 8.49 5.65
N GLN A 166 -7.49 7.31 6.06
CA GLN A 166 -8.10 6.01 5.72
C GLN A 166 -8.98 5.46 6.85
N VAL A 167 -8.67 5.77 8.11
CA VAL A 167 -9.44 5.37 9.29
C VAL A 167 -10.97 5.63 9.18
N PRO A 168 -11.46 6.80 8.66
CA PRO A 168 -12.89 7.05 8.49
C PRO A 168 -13.60 5.99 7.64
N TRP A 169 -12.93 5.41 6.64
CA TRP A 169 -13.52 4.39 5.78
C TRP A 169 -14.00 3.17 6.59
N LEU A 170 -13.24 2.77 7.62
CA LEU A 170 -13.61 1.69 8.53
C LEU A 170 -14.74 2.11 9.48
N THR A 171 -14.60 3.25 10.15
CA THR A 171 -15.52 3.66 11.23
C THR A 171 -16.90 4.06 10.70
N GLU A 172 -16.99 4.69 9.53
CA GLU A 172 -18.26 4.98 8.83
C GLU A 172 -19.02 3.72 8.43
N ARG A 173 -18.32 2.58 8.26
CA ARG A 173 -18.90 1.26 7.98
C ARG A 173 -19.24 0.48 9.24
N GLY A 174 -19.04 1.06 10.43
CA GLY A 174 -19.26 0.40 11.72
C GLY A 174 -18.18 -0.63 12.07
N ILE A 175 -17.07 -0.69 11.33
CA ILE A 175 -15.96 -1.61 11.63
C ILE A 175 -15.17 -1.05 12.80
N THR A 176 -14.95 -1.87 13.82
CA THR A 176 -14.15 -1.49 15.00
C THR A 176 -12.66 -1.65 14.68
N LEU A 177 -11.88 -0.57 14.85
CA LEU A 177 -10.43 -0.60 14.63
C LEU A 177 -9.70 -0.78 15.97
N VAL A 178 -8.99 -1.90 16.11
CA VAL A 178 -8.15 -2.22 17.26
C VAL A 178 -6.68 -2.06 16.85
N ARG A 179 -5.96 -1.12 17.48
CA ARG A 179 -4.54 -0.91 17.20
C ARG A 179 -3.67 -1.91 17.96
N GLY A 180 -2.83 -2.66 17.25
CA GLY A 180 -1.84 -3.56 17.83
C GLY A 180 -1.56 -4.81 16.98
N TRP A 181 -0.59 -5.61 17.44
CA TRP A 181 -0.25 -6.89 16.81
C TRP A 181 -1.22 -7.98 17.25
N GLY A 182 -1.99 -8.52 16.30
CA GLY A 182 -2.86 -9.68 16.52
C GLY A 182 -2.08 -11.00 16.50
N ARG A 183 -2.24 -11.81 17.54
CA ARG A 183 -1.73 -13.20 17.62
C ARG A 183 -2.91 -14.15 17.83
N LEU A 184 -2.96 -15.27 17.10
CA LEU A 184 -3.96 -16.31 17.38
C LEU A 184 -3.83 -16.81 18.84
N ALA A 185 -4.98 -16.96 19.50
CA ALA A 185 -5.11 -17.31 20.90
C ALA A 185 -6.08 -18.50 21.09
N GLY A 186 -5.98 -19.48 20.20
CA GLY A 186 -6.91 -20.62 20.08
C GLY A 186 -7.84 -20.49 18.87
N GLU A 187 -8.77 -21.43 18.73
CA GLU A 187 -9.79 -21.36 17.68
C GLU A 187 -10.66 -20.11 17.90
N LYS A 188 -10.78 -19.27 16.86
CA LYS A 188 -11.52 -18.00 16.87
C LYS A 188 -11.05 -16.93 17.87
N GLY A 189 -9.96 -17.14 18.60
CA GLY A 189 -9.37 -16.16 19.52
C GLY A 189 -8.22 -15.37 18.88
N VAL A 190 -8.18 -14.06 19.09
CA VAL A 190 -7.06 -13.17 18.71
C VAL A 190 -6.66 -12.33 19.92
N ALA A 191 -5.45 -12.54 20.44
CA ALA A 191 -4.85 -11.67 21.45
C ALA A 191 -4.25 -10.41 20.79
N VAL A 192 -4.47 -9.25 21.41
CA VAL A 192 -3.91 -7.95 21.02
C VAL A 192 -3.45 -7.23 22.28
N GLY A 193 -2.14 -7.26 22.55
CA GLY A 193 -1.62 -6.91 23.88
C GLY A 193 -2.21 -7.83 24.95
N ASP A 194 -2.75 -7.25 26.01
CA ASP A 194 -3.39 -7.97 27.12
C ASP A 194 -4.88 -8.32 26.86
N ALA A 195 -5.47 -7.84 25.77
CA ALA A 195 -6.88 -8.10 25.43
C ALA A 195 -7.05 -9.32 24.52
N ILE A 196 -8.14 -10.07 24.71
CA ILE A 196 -8.56 -11.15 23.80
C ILE A 196 -9.83 -10.75 23.05
N LEU A 197 -9.80 -10.88 21.73
CA LEU A 197 -10.95 -10.74 20.84
C LEU A 197 -11.43 -12.13 20.42
N GLU A 198 -12.68 -12.45 20.69
CA GLU A 198 -13.34 -13.68 20.27
C GLU A 198 -14.23 -13.42 19.05
N ALA A 199 -14.03 -14.18 17.98
CA ALA A 199 -14.96 -14.24 16.88
C ALA A 199 -16.06 -15.29 17.12
N ARG A 200 -17.32 -14.95 16.90
CA ARG A 200 -18.43 -15.92 16.94
C ARG A 200 -18.34 -16.88 15.74
N GLN A 201 -18.02 -16.34 14.56
CA GLN A 201 -18.03 -17.07 13.29
C GLN A 201 -16.62 -17.45 12.83
N ALA A 202 -15.72 -16.48 12.58
CA ALA A 202 -14.42 -16.73 11.97
C ALA A 202 -13.34 -15.68 12.32
N VAL A 203 -12.08 -16.08 12.24
CA VAL A 203 -10.93 -15.16 12.19
C VAL A 203 -10.36 -15.17 10.78
N ILE A 204 -10.15 -13.99 10.20
CA ILE A 204 -9.54 -13.84 8.86
C ILE A 204 -8.10 -13.34 9.04
N LEU A 205 -7.14 -14.11 8.52
CA LEU A 205 -5.74 -13.72 8.50
C LEU A 205 -5.42 -12.96 7.21
N ALA A 206 -5.16 -11.66 7.32
CA ALA A 206 -4.86 -10.74 6.22
C ALA A 206 -3.55 -9.96 6.46
N GLY A 207 -2.63 -10.51 7.27
CA GLY A 207 -1.37 -9.87 7.70
C GLY A 207 -0.32 -9.59 6.61
N GLY A 208 -0.67 -9.76 5.32
CA GLY A 208 0.17 -9.40 4.18
C GLY A 208 1.45 -10.23 4.03
N THR A 209 2.46 -9.61 3.46
CA THR A 209 3.81 -10.17 3.23
C THR A 209 4.86 -9.11 3.53
N ARG A 210 6.13 -9.52 3.61
CA ARG A 210 7.29 -8.62 3.71
C ARG A 210 8.32 -8.96 2.64
N ALA A 211 9.20 -8.01 2.31
CA ALA A 211 10.29 -8.26 1.39
C ALA A 211 11.24 -9.35 1.93
N ALA A 212 11.43 -10.41 1.15
CA ALA A 212 12.48 -11.40 1.41
C ALA A 212 13.80 -10.91 0.78
N LEU A 213 14.89 -10.97 1.56
CA LEU A 213 16.23 -10.79 1.03
C LEU A 213 16.74 -12.17 0.53
N PRO A 214 17.34 -12.25 -0.67
CA PRO A 214 17.97 -13.48 -1.12
C PRO A 214 19.24 -13.76 -0.31
N ASP A 215 19.58 -15.04 -0.17
CA ASP A 215 20.82 -15.48 0.47
C ASP A 215 22.00 -15.23 -0.47
N ILE A 216 22.64 -14.06 -0.30
CA ILE A 216 23.78 -13.57 -1.08
C ILE A 216 24.79 -13.04 -0.06
N ASP A 217 26.05 -13.47 -0.19
CA ASP A 217 27.11 -13.14 0.75
C ASP A 217 27.23 -11.62 0.96
N GLY A 218 27.27 -11.20 2.23
CA GLY A 218 27.30 -9.81 2.69
C GLY A 218 26.09 -8.92 2.30
N LEU A 219 25.05 -9.44 1.62
CA LEU A 219 23.88 -8.62 1.24
C LEU A 219 23.11 -8.14 2.47
N ALA A 220 22.89 -8.97 3.48
CA ALA A 220 22.19 -8.55 4.70
C ALA A 220 22.95 -7.41 5.42
N ASP A 221 24.27 -7.56 5.56
CA ASP A 221 25.16 -6.59 6.21
C ASP A 221 25.30 -5.27 5.44
N ALA A 222 25.12 -5.32 4.11
CA ALA A 222 25.06 -4.13 3.28
C ALA A 222 23.85 -3.21 3.64
N ARG A 223 22.82 -3.75 4.31
CA ARG A 223 21.55 -3.07 4.66
C ARG A 223 20.85 -2.49 3.42
N PRO A 224 20.40 -3.34 2.49
CA PRO A 224 19.83 -2.92 1.22
C PRO A 224 18.46 -2.26 1.40
N TRP A 225 18.08 -1.41 0.45
CA TRP A 225 16.73 -0.89 0.38
C TRP A 225 15.72 -1.99 0.00
N THR A 226 14.62 -2.10 0.75
CA THR A 226 13.45 -2.88 0.33
C THR A 226 12.51 -1.99 -0.50
N ASN A 227 11.31 -2.50 -0.85
CA ASN A 227 10.27 -1.64 -1.44
C ASN A 227 9.90 -0.47 -0.50
N ARG A 228 9.95 -0.66 0.83
CA ARG A 228 9.63 0.39 1.79
C ARG A 228 10.61 1.55 1.69
N GLU A 229 11.92 1.29 1.80
CA GLU A 229 12.96 2.31 1.66
C GLU A 229 12.87 3.03 0.31
N ALA A 230 12.77 2.28 -0.79
CA ALA A 230 12.79 2.85 -2.12
C ALA A 230 11.53 3.66 -2.47
N THR A 231 10.37 3.34 -1.88
CA THR A 231 9.13 4.13 -2.06
C THR A 231 9.02 5.30 -1.08
N THR A 232 9.74 5.30 0.05
CA THR A 232 9.70 6.37 1.06
C THR A 232 10.95 7.26 1.08
N ALA A 233 11.89 7.05 0.15
CA ALA A 233 13.12 7.83 0.05
C ALA A 233 12.83 9.34 -0.11
N PRO A 234 13.49 10.24 0.63
CA PRO A 234 13.25 11.68 0.57
C PRO A 234 13.84 12.34 -0.70
N ALA A 235 14.74 11.64 -1.40
CA ALA A 235 15.37 12.07 -2.64
C ALA A 235 15.73 10.84 -3.48
N ALA A 236 15.91 11.02 -4.79
CA ALA A 236 16.44 9.98 -5.67
C ALA A 236 17.94 9.75 -5.40
N PRO A 237 18.42 8.49 -5.33
CA PRO A 237 19.84 8.18 -5.23
C PRO A 237 20.57 8.48 -6.56
N LYS A 238 21.89 8.70 -6.56
CA LYS A 238 22.63 8.94 -7.82
C LYS A 238 22.79 7.65 -8.63
N SER A 239 22.85 6.51 -7.94
CA SER A 239 23.01 5.17 -8.53
C SER A 239 22.23 4.13 -7.71
N LEU A 240 21.69 3.10 -8.37
CA LEU A 240 21.00 2.01 -7.68
C LEU A 240 21.17 0.67 -8.40
N VAL A 241 21.73 -0.33 -7.72
CA VAL A 241 21.69 -1.72 -8.16
C VAL A 241 20.40 -2.37 -7.67
N VAL A 242 19.60 -2.93 -8.59
CA VAL A 242 18.33 -3.61 -8.27
C VAL A 242 18.51 -5.12 -8.37
N ILE A 243 18.37 -5.82 -7.24
CA ILE A 243 18.53 -7.27 -7.14
C ILE A 243 17.15 -7.96 -7.27
N GLY A 244 16.96 -8.71 -8.36
CA GLY A 244 15.76 -9.50 -8.65
C GLY A 244 14.64 -8.74 -9.40
N GLY A 245 14.17 -9.32 -10.51
CA GLY A 245 13.26 -8.67 -11.48
C GLY A 245 11.78 -9.06 -11.42
N GLY A 246 11.21 -9.21 -10.22
CA GLY A 246 9.76 -9.44 -10.05
C GLY A 246 8.92 -8.16 -10.20
N VAL A 247 7.68 -8.17 -9.66
CA VAL A 247 6.66 -7.08 -9.67
C VAL A 247 7.19 -5.66 -9.34
N ARG A 248 8.35 -5.57 -8.68
CA ARG A 248 9.15 -4.35 -8.46
C ARG A 248 9.64 -3.65 -9.74
N GLU A 249 9.46 -4.25 -10.92
CA GLU A 249 9.80 -3.66 -12.23
C GLU A 249 9.19 -2.26 -12.45
N GLN A 250 8.03 -1.98 -11.87
CA GLN A 250 7.38 -0.66 -11.92
C GLN A 250 8.17 0.42 -11.14
N LEU A 251 8.64 0.09 -9.94
CA LEU A 251 9.54 0.94 -9.16
C LEU A 251 10.90 1.09 -9.86
N ARG A 252 11.40 0.02 -10.49
CA ARG A 252 12.62 0.03 -11.30
C ARG A 252 12.51 0.98 -12.50
N ALA A 253 11.39 0.93 -13.23
CA ALA A 253 11.11 1.83 -14.35
C ALA A 253 11.02 3.28 -13.89
N SER A 254 10.30 3.55 -12.80
CA SER A 254 10.16 4.89 -12.22
C SER A 254 11.49 5.53 -11.83
N LEU A 255 12.40 4.76 -11.23
CA LEU A 255 13.71 5.29 -10.83
C LEU A 255 14.63 5.52 -12.05
N ALA A 256 14.56 4.66 -13.08
CA ALA A 256 15.29 4.91 -14.33
C ALA A 256 14.83 6.19 -15.04
N GLU A 257 13.53 6.48 -15.03
CA GLU A 257 12.96 7.72 -15.60
C GLU A 257 13.35 8.98 -14.80
N GLN A 258 13.69 8.84 -13.52
CA GLN A 258 14.26 9.90 -12.68
C GLN A 258 15.78 10.09 -12.90
N GLY A 259 16.40 9.35 -13.83
CA GLY A 259 17.82 9.48 -14.17
C GLY A 259 18.77 8.64 -13.31
N VAL A 260 18.26 7.70 -12.52
CA VAL A 260 19.09 6.76 -11.74
C VAL A 260 19.71 5.72 -12.69
N ASP A 261 21.04 5.51 -12.64
CA ASP A 261 21.68 4.40 -13.36
C ASP A 261 21.20 3.06 -12.76
N ILE A 262 20.54 2.24 -13.58
CA ILE A 262 20.02 0.92 -13.24
C ILE A 262 20.43 -0.09 -14.30
N ARG A 263 21.32 -1.01 -13.91
CA ARG A 263 21.87 -2.06 -14.77
C ARG A 263 21.02 -3.34 -14.70
N LYS A 264 20.95 -4.08 -15.82
CA LYS A 264 20.09 -5.28 -15.99
C LYS A 264 20.92 -6.54 -16.30
N GLY A 265 20.31 -7.70 -16.09
CA GLY A 265 20.73 -8.96 -16.75
C GLY A 265 21.80 -9.80 -16.05
N GLN A 266 22.21 -9.42 -14.84
CA GLN A 266 23.23 -10.13 -14.05
C GLN A 266 22.69 -10.44 -12.65
N SER A 267 23.01 -11.62 -12.12
CA SER A 267 22.71 -11.96 -10.72
C SER A 267 23.83 -11.44 -9.83
N ALA A 268 23.50 -10.84 -8.70
CA ALA A 268 24.49 -10.54 -7.66
C ALA A 268 24.96 -11.86 -7.01
N THR A 269 26.27 -11.99 -6.80
CA THR A 269 26.91 -13.18 -6.21
C THR A 269 27.52 -12.89 -4.84
N ALA A 270 27.98 -11.65 -4.61
CA ALA A 270 28.41 -11.16 -3.32
C ALA A 270 28.19 -9.64 -3.23
N VAL A 271 28.02 -9.11 -2.04
CA VAL A 271 27.83 -7.68 -1.77
C VAL A 271 28.70 -7.27 -0.59
N ARG A 272 29.49 -6.21 -0.75
CA ARG A 272 30.40 -5.72 0.29
C ARG A 272 30.23 -4.22 0.48
N ARG A 273 30.00 -3.79 1.73
CA ARG A 273 30.03 -2.38 2.12
C ARG A 273 31.48 -1.87 2.21
N GLN A 274 31.76 -0.72 1.61
CA GLN A 274 33.05 -0.03 1.68
C GLN A 274 32.79 1.46 1.95
N GLY A 275 32.79 1.83 3.25
CA GLY A 275 32.37 3.15 3.69
C GLY A 275 30.92 3.44 3.33
N ASP A 276 30.70 4.57 2.65
CA ASP A 276 29.40 5.02 2.15
C ASP A 276 29.00 4.39 0.81
N SER A 277 29.81 3.51 0.23
CA SER A 277 29.50 2.78 -1.00
C SER A 277 29.19 1.30 -0.75
N VAL A 278 28.34 0.72 -1.59
CA VAL A 278 28.15 -0.74 -1.68
C VAL A 278 28.79 -1.22 -2.99
N ILE A 279 29.65 -2.22 -2.90
CA ILE A 279 30.18 -2.95 -4.05
C ILE A 279 29.37 -4.24 -4.23
N VAL A 280 28.80 -4.44 -5.40
CA VAL A 280 28.09 -5.64 -5.81
C VAL A 280 28.95 -6.40 -6.82
N THR A 281 29.30 -7.64 -6.51
CA THR A 281 29.91 -8.58 -7.46
C THR A 281 28.81 -9.28 -8.24
N LEU A 282 28.94 -9.34 -9.55
CA LEU A 282 27.97 -9.93 -10.47
C LEU A 282 28.37 -11.36 -10.89
N SER A 283 27.45 -12.07 -11.56
CA SER A 283 27.64 -13.43 -12.06
C SER A 283 28.80 -13.56 -13.06
N ASP A 284 29.13 -12.49 -13.80
CA ASP A 284 30.30 -12.40 -14.68
C ASP A 284 31.61 -12.04 -13.96
N ARG A 285 31.60 -11.96 -12.62
CA ARG A 285 32.69 -11.49 -11.74
C ARG A 285 33.04 -10.01 -11.88
N SER A 286 32.30 -9.21 -12.64
CA SER A 286 32.46 -7.75 -12.62
C SER A 286 31.95 -7.18 -11.29
N THR A 287 32.55 -6.06 -10.87
CA THR A 287 32.17 -5.34 -9.65
C THR A 287 31.53 -4.00 -10.00
N GLN A 288 30.38 -3.70 -9.40
CA GLN A 288 29.69 -2.42 -9.54
C GLN A 288 29.68 -1.70 -8.20
N SER A 289 29.93 -0.39 -8.18
CA SER A 289 29.76 0.43 -6.97
C SER A 289 28.48 1.25 -7.08
N CYS A 290 27.68 1.29 -6.02
CA CYS A 290 26.53 2.17 -5.89
C CYS A 290 26.47 2.84 -4.51
N ASP A 291 25.71 3.93 -4.40
CA ASP A 291 25.58 4.66 -3.15
C ASP A 291 24.95 3.78 -2.05
N SER A 292 25.55 3.77 -0.87
CA SER A 292 24.94 3.18 0.31
C SER A 292 24.18 4.27 1.08
N TRP A 293 22.85 4.17 1.10
CA TRP A 293 22.03 4.98 2.01
C TRP A 293 21.72 4.17 3.26
N ALA A 294 22.70 4.12 4.17
CA ALA A 294 22.43 3.75 5.55
C ALA A 294 21.61 4.88 6.20
N LYS A 295 20.36 4.61 6.61
CA LYS A 295 19.53 5.60 7.31
C LYS A 295 20.27 6.15 8.54
N PRO A 296 20.57 7.47 8.62
CA PRO A 296 20.81 8.13 9.89
C PRO A 296 19.45 8.48 10.51
N HIS A 297 19.26 8.17 11.79
CA HIS A 297 18.03 8.52 12.51
C HIS A 297 17.85 10.04 12.60
N ARG A 298 16.63 10.54 12.32
CA ARG A 298 15.89 11.65 12.98
C ARG A 298 14.55 11.86 12.23
N PHE A 299 13.36 11.91 12.81
CA PHE A 299 12.87 12.62 14.01
C PHE A 299 12.95 14.17 13.93
N PHE A 300 11.80 14.79 13.68
CA PHE A 300 11.36 16.09 14.25
C PHE A 300 10.77 15.80 15.66
N CYS A 301 10.55 16.72 16.62
CA CYS A 301 10.73 18.18 16.80
C CYS A 301 10.78 18.41 18.36
N PRO A 302 10.60 19.61 18.98
CA PRO A 302 10.63 21.00 18.52
C PRO A 302 11.56 21.97 19.33
N ARG A 303 11.62 23.24 18.86
CA ARG A 303 12.05 24.52 19.50
C ARG A 303 12.76 24.56 20.90
N GLY A 304 14.06 24.93 20.88
CA GLY A 304 14.77 25.88 21.80
C GLY A 304 14.89 25.56 23.31
N PRO A 305 15.56 26.42 24.13
CA PRO A 305 16.38 27.61 23.82
C PRO A 305 17.80 27.62 24.50
N VAL A 306 18.48 28.79 24.52
CA VAL A 306 19.68 29.19 25.31
C VAL A 306 21.03 28.56 24.86
N LEU A 307 22.16 29.28 24.70
CA LEU A 307 22.51 30.71 24.85
C LEU A 307 22.58 31.44 23.50
#